data_AF-A0A8W8IAZ3-F1
#
_entry.id   AF-A0A8W8IAZ3-F1
#
_cell.length_a   1.000
_cell.length_b   1.000
_cell.length_c   1.000
_cell.angle_alpha   90.00
_cell.angle_beta   90.00
_cell.angle_gamma   90.00
#
_symmetry.space_group_name_H-M   'P 1'
#
loop_
_entity.id
_entity.type
_entity.pdbx_description
1 polymer ?
#
loop_
_entity_poly.entity_id
_entity_poly.type
_entity_poly.pdbx_seq_one_letter_code
_entity_poly.pdbx_strand_id
1 'polypeptide(L)'
;TRYRPPQGSSVWKLVTELPNYKPGEDKCYGLACICSNTIKYDPPLLFDITADPGERNPVSYKNNKHLQDIVNKISAATAEHKKSVGTPESRMTFFKLLWRPWFQPCCNFPSCTCSDPVYKDFVDE
;
A
#
# COMPACT_ATOMS: atom_id res chain seq x y z
N THR A 1 5.99 8.20 0.25
CA THR A 1 7.08 8.12 -0.75
C THR A 1 8.43 8.06 -0.06
N ARG A 2 9.38 7.21 -0.52
CA ARG A 2 10.75 7.12 0.03
C ARG A 2 11.75 7.88 -0.85
N TYR A 3 12.77 8.48 -0.24
CA TYR A 3 13.83 9.21 -0.92
C TYR A 3 15.16 9.01 -0.20
N ARG A 4 16.20 8.73 -0.98
CA ARG A 4 17.58 8.64 -0.52
C ARG A 4 18.36 9.80 -1.15
N PRO A 5 18.93 10.73 -0.36
CA PRO A 5 19.76 11.79 -0.91
C PRO A 5 21.00 11.23 -1.62
N PRO A 6 21.56 11.92 -2.64
CA PRO A 6 22.77 11.48 -3.33
C PRO A 6 24.00 11.39 -2.41
N GLN A 7 24.02 12.21 -1.36
CA GLN A 7 25.09 12.26 -0.37
C GLN A 7 24.53 11.78 0.98
N GLY A 8 25.27 10.91 1.66
CA GLY A 8 24.88 10.33 2.95
C GLY A 8 24.24 8.95 2.83
N SER A 9 23.86 8.39 3.99
CA SER A 9 23.31 7.04 4.12
C SER A 9 21.82 7.00 4.48
N SER A 10 21.24 8.13 4.91
CA SER A 10 19.86 8.22 5.38
C SER A 10 18.84 7.99 4.26
N VAL A 11 17.72 7.37 4.64
CA VAL A 11 16.56 7.13 3.77
C VAL A 11 15.35 7.76 4.43
N TRP A 12 14.74 8.71 3.74
CA TRP A 12 13.63 9.50 4.25
C TRP A 12 12.31 8.99 3.66
N LYS A 13 11.27 8.86 4.48
CA LYS A 13 9.91 8.59 4.02
C LYS A 13 9.00 9.75 4.37
N LEU A 14 8.30 10.26 3.36
CA LEU A 14 7.21 11.21 3.54
C LEU A 14 5.88 10.48 3.52
N VAL A 15 5.07 10.70 4.55
CA VAL A 15 3.74 10.13 4.74
C VAL A 15 2.73 11.28 4.84
N THR A 16 1.82 11.35 3.87
CA THR A 16 0.77 12.38 3.82
C THR A 16 -0.54 11.92 4.44
N GLU A 17 -0.76 10.60 4.50
CA GLU A 17 -1.99 10.01 5.00
C GLU A 17 -1.67 8.70 5.74
N LEU A 18 -2.37 8.43 6.84
CA LEU A 18 -2.33 7.15 7.55
C LEU A 18 -3.74 6.58 7.71
N PRO A 19 -3.89 5.25 7.87
CA PRO A 19 -5.15 4.67 8.29
C PRO A 19 -5.65 5.28 9.60
N ASN A 20 -6.96 5.35 9.77
CA ASN A 20 -7.56 5.70 11.05
C ASN A 20 -7.46 4.50 12.02
N TYR A 21 -6.32 4.42 12.71
CA TYR A 21 -6.03 3.34 13.65
C TYR A 21 -6.88 3.41 14.92
N LYS A 22 -7.02 2.27 15.60
CA LYS A 22 -7.56 2.24 16.96
C LYS A 22 -6.61 3.02 17.88
N PRO A 23 -7.12 3.82 18.82
CA PRO A 23 -6.26 4.53 19.76
C PRO A 23 -5.30 3.59 20.50
N GLY A 24 -4.00 3.85 20.40
CA GLY A 24 -2.96 3.06 21.07
C GLY A 24 -2.55 1.77 20.36
N GLU A 25 -3.05 1.50 19.16
CA GLU A 25 -2.71 0.30 18.39
C GLU A 25 -2.44 0.62 16.93
N ASP A 26 -1.54 -0.12 16.27
CA ASP A 26 -1.28 0.02 14.84
C ASP A 26 -2.22 -0.86 13.99
N LYS A 27 -3.53 -0.86 14.32
CA LYS A 27 -4.55 -1.69 13.65
C LYS A 27 -5.87 -0.93 13.47
N CYS A 28 -6.73 -1.40 12.55
CA CYS A 28 -8.04 -0.77 12.29
C CYS A 28 -9.21 -1.58 12.88
N TYR A 29 -10.38 -0.94 13.04
CA TYR A 29 -11.63 -1.64 13.35
C TYR A 29 -12.16 -2.32 12.08
N GLY A 30 -11.92 -3.62 11.92
CA GLY A 30 -12.43 -4.41 10.79
C GLY A 30 -11.47 -5.50 10.33
N LEU A 31 -11.79 -6.12 9.19
CA LEU A 31 -10.95 -7.14 8.56
C LEU A 31 -9.66 -6.55 7.96
N ALA A 32 -9.67 -5.27 7.60
CA ALA A 32 -8.53 -4.56 7.03
C ALA A 32 -8.60 -3.05 7.29
N CYS A 33 -7.47 -2.36 7.15
CA CYS A 33 -7.43 -0.90 7.07
C CYS A 33 -7.83 -0.43 5.67
N ILE A 34 -8.92 0.33 5.55
CA ILE A 34 -9.48 0.76 4.26
C ILE A 34 -8.93 2.13 3.88
N CYS A 35 -8.43 2.27 2.65
CA CYS A 35 -7.84 3.53 2.15
C CYS A 35 -8.85 4.67 1.96
N SER A 36 -10.16 4.42 2.02
CA SER A 36 -11.20 5.46 1.94
C SER A 36 -11.44 6.20 3.26
N ASN A 37 -10.92 5.67 4.38
CA ASN A 37 -11.06 6.25 5.71
C ASN A 37 -9.67 6.49 6.34
N THR A 38 -8.96 7.46 5.78
CA THR A 38 -7.61 7.85 6.19
C THR A 38 -7.62 9.21 6.89
N ILE A 39 -6.65 9.41 7.78
CA ILE A 39 -6.33 10.70 8.37
C ILE A 39 -5.27 11.36 7.48
N LYS A 40 -5.57 12.56 6.98
CA LYS A 40 -4.63 13.36 6.19
C LYS A 40 -3.81 14.26 7.11
N TYR A 41 -2.52 14.31 6.89
CA TYR A 41 -1.58 15.13 7.64
C TYR A 41 -1.14 16.33 6.81
N ASP A 42 -1.40 17.52 7.34
CA ASP A 42 -0.88 18.78 6.84
C ASP A 42 -0.32 19.59 8.03
N PRO A 43 1.01 19.75 8.14
CA PRO A 43 2.03 19.34 7.18
C PRO A 43 2.31 17.81 7.26
N PRO A 44 2.82 17.16 6.18
CA PRO A 44 3.02 15.72 6.13
C PRO A 44 4.05 15.22 7.15
N LEU A 45 3.97 13.95 7.54
CA LEU A 45 4.92 13.32 8.46
C LEU A 45 6.19 12.88 7.71
N LEU A 46 7.36 13.16 8.29
CA LEU A 46 8.66 12.74 7.77
C LEU A 46 9.27 11.71 8.72
N PHE A 47 9.82 10.62 8.20
CA PHE A 47 10.50 9.58 8.98
C PHE A 47 11.90 9.32 8.43
N ASP A 48 12.87 9.09 9.31
CA ASP A 48 14.18 8.53 8.94
C ASP A 48 14.10 7.00 9.04
N ILE A 49 13.97 6.34 7.91
CA ILE A 49 13.86 4.87 7.81
C ILE A 49 15.19 4.18 8.17
N THR A 50 16.31 4.89 8.07
CA THR A 50 17.62 4.31 8.44
C THR A 50 17.75 4.18 9.94
N ALA A 51 17.31 5.19 10.69
CA ALA A 51 17.32 5.18 12.15
C ALA A 51 16.08 4.51 12.76
N ASP A 52 14.92 4.63 12.12
CA ASP A 52 13.64 4.08 12.57
C ASP A 52 12.91 3.34 11.43
N PRO A 53 13.29 2.08 11.15
CA PRO A 53 12.63 1.26 10.13
C PRO A 53 11.14 0.99 10.43
N GLY A 54 10.73 1.10 11.69
CA GLY A 54 9.36 0.85 12.14
C GLY A 54 8.42 2.05 12.00
N GLU A 55 8.94 3.21 11.58
CA GLU A 55 8.15 4.42 11.35
C GLU A 55 7.39 4.89 12.62
N ARG A 56 8.00 4.72 13.79
CA ARG A 56 7.38 5.04 15.09
C ARG A 56 7.53 6.50 15.49
N ASN A 57 8.63 7.13 15.08
CA ASN A 57 9.05 8.44 15.54
C ASN A 57 9.14 9.41 14.36
N PRO A 58 8.12 10.27 14.14
CA PRO A 58 8.19 11.28 13.10
C PRO A 58 9.23 12.35 13.45
N VAL A 59 10.00 12.76 12.44
CA VAL A 59 11.04 13.78 12.54
C VAL A 59 10.44 15.16 12.26
N SER A 60 10.64 16.09 13.19
CA SER A 60 10.24 17.49 12.98
C SER A 60 11.19 18.19 12.01
N TYR A 61 10.65 18.75 10.94
CA TYR A 61 11.41 19.50 9.93
C TYR A 61 11.08 21.00 9.93
N LYS A 62 10.17 21.48 10.78
CA LYS A 62 9.69 22.87 10.78
C LYS A 62 10.82 23.90 10.93
N ASN A 63 11.88 23.56 11.66
CA ASN A 63 13.00 24.46 11.93
C ASN A 63 14.32 24.01 11.28
N ASN A 64 14.28 23.02 10.38
CA ASN A 64 15.47 22.49 9.73
C ASN A 64 15.34 22.62 8.21
N LYS A 65 16.08 23.60 7.64
CA LYS A 65 16.05 23.90 6.20
C LYS A 65 16.42 22.70 5.32
N HIS A 66 17.38 21.88 5.75
CA HIS A 66 17.76 20.68 5.00
C HIS A 66 16.62 19.67 4.91
N LEU A 67 15.91 19.44 6.02
CA LEU A 67 14.76 18.54 6.04
C LEU A 67 13.56 19.11 5.27
N GLN A 68 13.35 20.44 5.31
CA GLN A 68 12.34 21.11 4.47
C GLN A 68 12.63 20.91 2.98
N ASP A 69 13.89 21.06 2.56
CA ASP A 69 14.29 20.83 1.17
C ASP A 69 14.03 19.37 0.74
N ILE A 70 14.26 18.40 1.64
CA ILE A 70 13.93 17.00 1.40
C ILE A 70 12.42 16.81 1.23
N VAL A 71 11.61 17.36 2.13
CA VAL A 71 10.13 17.28 2.07
C VAL A 71 9.62 17.89 0.76
N ASN A 72 10.16 19.03 0.35
CA ASN A 72 9.81 19.72 -0.89
C ASN A 72 10.17 18.87 -2.12
N LYS A 73 11.37 18.30 -2.16
CA LYS A 73 11.79 17.39 -3.24
C LYS A 73 10.87 16.17 -3.37
N ILE A 74 10.56 15.51 -2.25
CA ILE A 74 9.66 14.34 -2.25
C ILE A 74 8.26 14.73 -2.71
N SER A 75 7.76 15.88 -2.24
CA SER A 75 6.43 16.39 -2.59
C SER A 75 6.32 16.72 -4.07
N ALA A 76 7.32 17.42 -4.63
CA ALA A 76 7.39 17.75 -6.05
C ALA A 76 7.45 16.49 -6.92
N ALA A 77 8.34 15.55 -6.60
CA ALA A 77 8.44 14.28 -7.33
C ALA A 77 7.15 13.45 -7.25
N THR A 78 6.47 13.45 -6.09
CA THR A 78 5.18 12.77 -5.93
C THR A 78 4.09 13.43 -6.77
N ALA A 79 4.07 14.76 -6.85
CA ALA A 79 3.11 15.50 -7.67
C ALA A 79 3.35 15.30 -9.17
N GLU A 80 4.60 15.30 -9.61
CA GLU A 80 4.98 15.00 -10.99
C GLU A 80 4.62 13.56 -11.37
N HIS A 81 4.95 12.59 -10.51
CA HIS A 81 4.59 11.20 -10.72
C HIS A 81 3.08 11.02 -10.87
N LYS A 82 2.28 11.65 -10.00
CA LYS A 82 0.81 11.61 -10.09
C LYS A 82 0.27 12.15 -11.42
N LYS A 83 0.94 13.13 -12.06
CA LYS A 83 0.58 13.62 -13.39
C LYS A 83 0.96 12.65 -14.51
N SER A 84 2.04 11.87 -14.32
CA SER A 84 2.50 10.88 -15.29
C SER A 84 1.68 9.57 -15.27
N VAL A 85 1.04 9.26 -14.14
CA VAL A 85 0.21 8.06 -13.99
C VAL A 85 -1.13 8.31 -14.67
N GLY A 86 -1.38 7.61 -15.78
CA GLY A 86 -2.70 7.60 -16.42
C GLY A 86 -3.79 7.04 -15.50
N THR A 87 -5.06 7.25 -15.84
CA THR A 87 -6.21 6.71 -15.11
C THR A 87 -6.76 5.49 -15.84
N PRO A 88 -6.15 4.29 -15.69
CA PRO A 88 -6.67 3.09 -16.32
C PRO A 88 -8.04 2.76 -15.75
N GLU A 89 -8.85 2.06 -16.54
CA GLU A 89 -10.12 1.54 -16.06
C GLU A 89 -9.89 0.59 -14.87
N SER A 90 -10.61 0.80 -13.77
CA SER A 90 -10.50 -0.09 -12.61
C SER A 90 -10.89 -1.52 -13.00
N ARG A 91 -10.00 -2.47 -12.72
CA ARG A 91 -10.26 -3.91 -12.86
C ARG A 91 -10.97 -4.50 -11.65
N MET A 92 -11.11 -3.72 -10.57
CA MET A 92 -11.76 -4.12 -9.31
C MET A 92 -13.06 -3.33 -9.07
N THR A 93 -13.87 -3.12 -10.11
CA THR A 93 -15.23 -2.60 -9.91
C THR A 93 -16.14 -3.69 -9.34
N PHE A 94 -17.20 -3.30 -8.63
CA PHE A 94 -18.17 -4.23 -8.04
C PHE A 94 -18.63 -5.31 -9.05
N PHE A 95 -19.06 -4.91 -10.25
CA PHE A 95 -19.52 -5.84 -11.30
C PHE A 95 -18.44 -6.77 -11.88
N LYS A 96 -17.15 -6.40 -11.77
CA LYS A 96 -16.02 -7.24 -12.17
C LYS A 96 -15.61 -8.23 -11.08
N LEU A 97 -15.92 -7.92 -9.82
CA LEU A 97 -15.63 -8.77 -8.66
C LEU A 97 -16.74 -9.79 -8.35
N LEU A 98 -17.96 -9.55 -8.83
CA LEU A 98 -19.06 -10.50 -8.64
C LEU A 98 -18.70 -11.88 -9.20
N TRP A 99 -18.95 -12.92 -8.40
CA TRP A 99 -18.80 -14.30 -8.82
C TRP A 99 -19.68 -14.59 -10.04
N ARG A 100 -19.08 -15.17 -11.08
CA ARG A 100 -19.75 -15.52 -12.34
C ARG A 100 -19.69 -17.03 -12.51
N PRO A 101 -20.81 -17.75 -12.33
CA PRO A 101 -20.84 -19.21 -12.42
C PRO A 101 -20.25 -19.73 -13.75
N TRP A 102 -20.50 -19.03 -14.86
CA TRP A 102 -20.02 -19.39 -16.19
C TRP A 102 -18.55 -19.06 -16.47
N PHE A 103 -17.83 -18.42 -15.54
CA PHE A 103 -16.39 -18.19 -15.62
C PHE A 103 -15.59 -19.06 -14.64
N GLN A 104 -16.25 -20.02 -13.98
CA GLN A 104 -15.54 -20.97 -13.13
C GLN A 104 -14.91 -22.06 -13.98
N PRO A 105 -13.61 -22.36 -13.83
CA PRO A 105 -13.02 -23.53 -14.45
C PRO A 105 -13.68 -24.79 -13.85
N CYS A 106 -14.18 -25.67 -14.71
CA CYS A 106 -14.86 -26.89 -14.30
C CYS A 106 -14.57 -27.99 -15.33
N CYS A 107 -13.97 -29.10 -14.90
CA CYS A 107 -13.61 -30.19 -15.81
C CYS A 107 -14.83 -31.01 -16.24
N ASN A 108 -15.78 -31.28 -15.33
CA ASN A 108 -16.98 -32.08 -15.59
C ASN A 108 -18.24 -31.45 -14.97
N PHE A 109 -18.79 -30.42 -15.61
CA PHE A 109 -20.03 -29.81 -15.14
C PHE A 109 -21.17 -30.86 -15.09
N PRO A 110 -21.97 -30.95 -14.02
CA PRO A 110 -22.06 -30.04 -12.86
C PRO A 110 -21.22 -30.43 -11.64
N SER A 111 -20.58 -31.60 -11.62
CA SER A 111 -19.83 -32.09 -10.46
C SER A 111 -18.54 -31.31 -10.19
N CYS A 112 -17.93 -30.73 -11.23
CA CYS A 112 -16.69 -29.94 -11.17
C CYS A 112 -15.56 -30.60 -10.35
N THR A 113 -15.40 -31.91 -10.52
CA THR A 113 -14.31 -32.72 -9.99
C THR A 113 -13.27 -32.99 -11.08
N CYS A 114 -12.00 -33.06 -10.68
CA CYS A 114 -10.88 -33.37 -11.56
C CYS A 114 -10.02 -34.44 -10.90
N SER A 115 -9.58 -35.44 -11.66
CA SER A 115 -8.45 -36.28 -11.25
C SER A 115 -7.27 -35.87 -12.10
N ASP A 116 -6.26 -35.25 -11.48
CA ASP A 116 -5.01 -34.95 -12.16
C ASP A 116 -4.06 -36.14 -12.00
N PRO A 117 -3.70 -36.85 -13.08
CA PRO A 117 -2.79 -37.99 -13.00
C PRO A 117 -1.40 -37.65 -12.45
N VAL A 118 -1.00 -36.38 -12.45
CA VAL A 118 0.29 -35.90 -11.90
C VAL A 118 0.22 -35.70 -10.37
N TYR A 119 -0.96 -35.43 -9.81
CA TYR A 119 -1.13 -35.12 -8.38
C TYR A 119 -1.99 -36.15 -7.62
N LYS A 120 -2.15 -37.36 -8.16
CA LYS A 120 -2.93 -38.45 -7.54
C LYS A 120 -2.49 -38.76 -6.11
N ASP A 121 -1.22 -38.61 -5.80
CA ASP A 121 -0.65 -38.93 -4.49
C ASP A 121 -0.92 -37.87 -3.40
N PHE A 122 -1.58 -36.75 -3.72
CA PHE A 122 -1.86 -35.63 -2.79
C PHE A 122 -3.34 -35.47 -2.42
N VAL A 123 -4.23 -36.33 -2.92
CA VAL A 123 -5.69 -36.20 -2.73
C VAL A 123 -6.23 -37.09 -1.59
N ASP A 124 -5.40 -38.01 -1.07
CA ASP A 124 -5.77 -38.93 0.00
C ASP A 124 -5.05 -38.59 1.33
N GLU A 125 -5.52 -37.54 2.03
CA GLU A 125 -5.40 -37.35 3.49
C GLU A 125 -6.65 -36.65 4.06
#